data_AF-A0A1Y1UEJ9-F1
#
_entry.id   AF-A0A1Y1UEJ9-F1
#
_cell.length_a   1.000
_cell.length_b   1.000
_cell.length_c   1.000
_cell.angle_alpha   90.00
_cell.angle_beta   90.00
_cell.angle_gamma   90.00
#
_symmetry.space_group_name_H-M   'P 1'
#
loop_
_entity.id
_entity.type
_entity.pdbx_description
1 polymer ?
#
loop_
_entity_poly.entity_id
_entity_poly.type
_entity_poly.pdbx_seq_one_letter_code
_entity_poly.pdbx_strand_id
1 'polypeptide(L)'
;MSSSSKERELKVLSFNVWGLAVVSKEKTPRIRAIAEALRGSEYDIVCLQEVWVYKDYEIIRNSVSDNLPFSRFFHTGALGSGLAIFTRFPLIAAQAFPYSLSGSPAHAIDGDFFVKKAAGSVVILHPVLGEVEIWNTHMHAAGENPPDTRQAHRIAESWQLANAIRSSAAKGRYVLCMGDFNSQPWSIPINIMRHHANMSDSYLDAHPSANAGPSVVDARVGVEEYGMSCDSRLNTWSASKPIPQNITDQGGKRLDYIFHCGPAVARRRPLIWGYRDDPDSEAEGSGGQTSYDADGWPTGDAKLEQGKSIPHSVQRAPMLRCTDSRLVFTELVPGHDFSYSDHFGLTSTFTFEHTQQNGSGINGPGPTASANSHESASKSTSSFTPLVPLMSTHAEPLTEESNTYAPVMPATSSSPSSPRTSTSRTAAQTDKSQIIRKALATLRDYTRISQKGAKNHLRIFVVIVLALIGLTIGSAWQPKSWIQPIFTLLGGACGAAGATFLYTGFVWGKWELGLLTETMEEMELELRVVEMEERPA
;
A
#
# COMPACT_ATOMS: atom_id res chain seq x y z
N MET A 1 -26.90 10.97 -16.31
CA MET A 1 -25.54 11.55 -16.24
C MET A 1 -24.85 11.33 -17.58
N SER A 2 -24.32 12.38 -18.21
CA SER A 2 -23.63 12.33 -19.51
C SER A 2 -22.37 11.44 -19.43
N SER A 3 -22.04 10.66 -20.48
CA SER A 3 -20.88 9.75 -20.47
C SER A 3 -19.54 10.45 -20.17
N SER A 4 -19.46 11.75 -20.42
CA SER A 4 -18.32 12.61 -20.07
C SER A 4 -18.05 12.72 -18.56
N SER A 5 -19.06 12.58 -17.70
CA SER A 5 -18.89 12.65 -16.24
C SER A 5 -18.26 11.39 -15.64
N LYS A 6 -18.58 10.20 -16.18
CA LYS A 6 -18.01 8.92 -15.74
C LYS A 6 -16.51 8.79 -16.05
N GLU A 7 -16.00 9.51 -17.05
CA GLU A 7 -14.57 9.49 -17.40
C GLU A 7 -13.70 10.35 -16.47
N ARG A 8 -14.32 11.17 -15.61
CA ARG A 8 -13.62 12.05 -14.66
C ARG A 8 -13.66 11.56 -13.21
N GLU A 9 -14.26 10.40 -12.97
CA GLU A 9 -14.37 9.79 -11.65
C GLU A 9 -13.57 8.49 -11.59
N LEU A 10 -13.02 8.21 -10.40
CA LEU A 10 -12.42 6.93 -10.05
C LEU A 10 -13.02 6.45 -8.74
N LYS A 11 -13.80 5.36 -8.80
CA LYS A 11 -14.44 4.72 -7.65
C LYS A 11 -13.63 3.51 -7.23
N VAL A 12 -13.20 3.48 -5.98
CA VAL A 12 -12.36 2.39 -5.46
C VAL A 12 -12.94 1.79 -4.18
N LEU A 13 -12.65 0.52 -3.93
CA LEU A 13 -13.10 -0.23 -2.74
C LEU A 13 -11.93 -0.98 -2.09
N SER A 14 -11.81 -0.87 -0.77
CA SER A 14 -10.99 -1.75 0.06
C SER A 14 -11.89 -2.60 0.94
N PHE A 15 -11.64 -3.91 1.02
CA PHE A 15 -12.46 -4.78 1.87
C PHE A 15 -11.73 -6.04 2.37
N ASN A 16 -11.58 -6.15 3.69
CA ASN A 16 -11.18 -7.40 4.35
C ASN A 16 -12.39 -8.36 4.37
N VAL A 17 -12.27 -9.50 3.69
CA VAL A 17 -13.40 -10.43 3.47
C VAL A 17 -13.49 -11.58 4.48
N TRP A 18 -12.53 -11.67 5.42
CA TRP A 18 -12.46 -12.73 6.43
C TRP A 18 -12.68 -14.13 5.83
N GLY A 19 -11.77 -14.55 4.95
CA GLY A 19 -11.88 -15.76 4.11
C GLY A 19 -11.07 -16.97 4.57
N LEU A 20 -10.81 -17.14 5.87
CA LEU A 20 -10.01 -18.26 6.40
C LEU A 20 -10.78 -19.58 6.24
N ALA A 21 -10.13 -20.63 5.72
CA ALA A 21 -10.81 -21.88 5.34
C ALA A 21 -11.57 -22.58 6.48
N VAL A 22 -11.05 -22.53 7.71
CA VAL A 22 -11.58 -23.27 8.87
C VAL A 22 -12.18 -22.34 9.93
N VAL A 23 -11.59 -21.15 10.11
CA VAL A 23 -11.98 -20.22 11.19
C VAL A 23 -13.18 -19.36 10.79
N SER A 24 -13.26 -18.97 9.52
CA SER A 24 -14.29 -18.04 9.08
C SER A 24 -15.62 -18.74 8.89
N LYS A 25 -16.60 -18.34 9.71
CA LYS A 25 -17.96 -18.86 9.67
C LYS A 25 -18.66 -18.45 8.38
N GLU A 26 -19.51 -19.34 7.86
CA GLU A 26 -20.34 -19.09 6.68
C GLU A 26 -19.55 -18.52 5.47
N LYS A 27 -18.29 -18.96 5.30
CA LYS A 27 -17.37 -18.41 4.29
C LYS A 27 -17.94 -18.47 2.88
N THR A 28 -18.41 -19.64 2.46
CA THR A 28 -18.90 -19.85 1.08
C THR A 28 -20.07 -18.94 0.70
N PRO A 29 -21.18 -18.86 1.48
CA PRO A 29 -22.27 -17.94 1.16
C PRO A 29 -21.82 -16.47 1.19
N ARG A 30 -20.98 -16.06 2.16
CA ARG A 30 -20.44 -14.68 2.20
C ARG A 30 -19.62 -14.34 0.97
N ILE A 31 -18.65 -15.18 0.58
CA ILE A 31 -17.80 -14.94 -0.59
C ILE A 31 -18.64 -14.83 -1.87
N ARG A 32 -19.69 -15.65 -2.04
CA ARG A 32 -20.60 -15.54 -3.18
C ARG A 32 -21.40 -14.24 -3.16
N ALA A 33 -21.90 -13.84 -2.00
CA ALA A 33 -22.64 -12.59 -1.87
C ALA A 33 -21.75 -11.36 -2.16
N ILE A 34 -20.49 -11.38 -1.68
CA ILE A 34 -19.49 -10.36 -2.02
C ILE A 34 -19.27 -10.34 -3.53
N ALA A 35 -19.04 -11.50 -4.16
CA ALA A 35 -18.82 -11.59 -5.61
C ALA A 35 -19.99 -11.06 -6.44
N GLU A 36 -21.24 -11.31 -6.01
CA GLU A 36 -22.44 -10.79 -6.69
C GLU A 36 -22.60 -9.28 -6.49
N ALA A 37 -22.37 -8.78 -5.28
CA ALA A 37 -22.41 -7.34 -5.00
C ALA A 37 -21.34 -6.57 -5.79
N LEU A 38 -20.13 -7.12 -5.92
CA LEU A 38 -19.07 -6.53 -6.75
C LEU A 38 -19.40 -6.56 -8.23
N ARG A 39 -20.04 -7.64 -8.72
CA ARG A 39 -20.48 -7.76 -10.13
C ARG A 39 -21.50 -6.68 -10.50
N GLY A 40 -22.41 -6.35 -9.58
CA GLY A 40 -23.40 -5.28 -9.77
C GLY A 40 -22.90 -3.86 -9.49
N SER A 41 -21.62 -3.70 -9.10
CA SER A 41 -21.06 -2.41 -8.68
C SER A 41 -20.46 -1.60 -9.84
N GLU A 42 -20.26 -0.30 -9.59
CA GLU A 42 -19.55 0.63 -10.49
C GLU A 42 -18.10 0.91 -10.03
N TYR A 43 -17.49 0.00 -9.27
CA TYR A 43 -16.10 0.18 -8.85
C TYR A 43 -15.16 0.00 -10.04
N ASP A 44 -14.10 0.82 -10.09
CA ASP A 44 -13.04 0.73 -11.10
C ASP A 44 -11.84 -0.10 -10.58
N ILE A 45 -11.64 -0.09 -9.26
CA ILE A 45 -10.54 -0.77 -8.57
C ILE A 45 -11.06 -1.33 -7.24
N VAL A 46 -10.81 -2.61 -7.00
CA VAL A 46 -11.18 -3.31 -5.77
C VAL A 46 -9.96 -4.01 -5.19
N CYS A 47 -9.62 -3.69 -3.94
CA CYS A 47 -8.58 -4.34 -3.16
C CYS A 47 -9.23 -5.19 -2.07
N LEU A 48 -9.03 -6.51 -2.12
CA LEU A 48 -9.53 -7.43 -1.11
C LEU A 48 -8.39 -7.96 -0.23
N GLN A 49 -8.63 -8.03 1.08
CA GLN A 49 -7.75 -8.66 2.05
C GLN A 49 -8.39 -9.94 2.60
N GLU A 50 -7.58 -10.84 3.14
CA GLU A 50 -8.03 -12.14 3.69
C GLU A 50 -8.73 -13.10 2.71
N VAL A 51 -8.40 -13.01 1.42
CA VAL A 51 -8.76 -14.04 0.44
C VAL A 51 -7.77 -15.20 0.52
N TRP A 52 -7.88 -16.01 1.59
CA TRP A 52 -6.88 -17.04 1.90
C TRP A 52 -6.92 -18.27 0.99
N VAL A 53 -8.09 -18.56 0.40
CA VAL A 53 -8.29 -19.73 -0.46
C VAL A 53 -8.32 -19.29 -1.92
N TYR A 54 -7.41 -19.82 -2.74
CA TYR A 54 -7.33 -19.46 -4.16
C TYR A 54 -8.64 -19.71 -4.93
N LYS A 55 -9.38 -20.77 -4.57
CA LYS A 55 -10.71 -21.05 -5.15
C LYS A 55 -11.74 -19.94 -4.87
N ASP A 56 -11.66 -19.27 -3.72
CA ASP A 56 -12.52 -18.12 -3.43
C ASP A 56 -12.17 -16.93 -4.32
N TYR A 57 -10.87 -16.70 -4.56
CA TYR A 57 -10.42 -15.72 -5.55
C TYR A 57 -10.96 -16.04 -6.96
N GLU A 58 -10.94 -17.30 -7.39
CA GLU A 58 -11.49 -17.70 -8.70
C GLU A 58 -12.99 -17.45 -8.80
N ILE A 59 -13.76 -17.73 -7.73
CA ILE A 59 -15.19 -17.44 -7.67
C ILE A 59 -15.45 -15.94 -7.88
N ILE A 60 -14.72 -15.10 -7.13
CA ILE A 60 -14.86 -13.63 -7.23
C ILE A 60 -14.45 -13.16 -8.63
N ARG A 61 -13.26 -13.57 -9.11
CA ARG A 61 -12.72 -13.22 -10.43
C ARG A 61 -13.69 -13.52 -11.56
N ASN A 62 -14.26 -14.72 -11.56
CA ASN A 62 -15.16 -15.14 -12.63
C ASN A 62 -16.46 -14.32 -12.59
N SER A 63 -16.99 -14.05 -11.39
CA SER A 63 -18.20 -13.24 -11.20
C SER A 63 -18.05 -11.81 -11.69
N VAL A 64 -16.91 -11.17 -11.41
CA VAL A 64 -16.66 -9.75 -11.73
C VAL A 64 -16.00 -9.55 -13.10
N SER A 65 -15.79 -10.59 -13.89
CA SER A 65 -15.03 -10.49 -15.14
C SER A 65 -15.65 -9.54 -16.18
N ASP A 66 -16.96 -9.32 -16.13
CA ASP A 66 -17.68 -8.40 -17.01
C ASP A 66 -17.38 -6.91 -16.72
N ASN A 67 -17.18 -6.53 -15.45
CA ASN A 67 -16.93 -5.13 -15.05
C ASN A 67 -15.48 -4.87 -14.57
N LEU A 68 -14.80 -5.88 -14.04
CA LEU A 68 -13.42 -5.86 -13.55
C LEU A 68 -12.59 -6.99 -14.20
N PRO A 69 -12.34 -6.93 -15.52
CA PRO A 69 -11.69 -8.00 -16.28
C PRO A 69 -10.25 -8.32 -15.86
N PHE A 70 -9.52 -7.35 -15.29
CA PHE A 70 -8.13 -7.55 -14.88
C PHE A 70 -8.05 -7.81 -13.38
N SER A 71 -7.26 -8.81 -13.01
CA SER A 71 -7.11 -9.19 -11.60
C SER A 71 -5.75 -9.79 -11.31
N ARG A 72 -5.31 -9.65 -10.06
CA ARG A 72 -4.08 -10.23 -9.54
C ARG A 72 -4.29 -10.78 -8.13
N PHE A 73 -3.95 -12.04 -7.95
CA PHE A 73 -3.80 -12.68 -6.64
C PHE A 73 -2.32 -12.73 -6.24
N PHE A 74 -2.00 -12.48 -4.97
CA PHE A 74 -0.62 -12.45 -4.49
C PHE A 74 -0.29 -13.71 -3.65
N HIS A 75 0.52 -14.59 -4.24
CA HIS A 75 1.05 -15.77 -3.58
C HIS A 75 2.33 -15.41 -2.80
N THR A 76 2.22 -15.04 -1.51
CA THR A 76 3.37 -14.75 -0.64
C THR A 76 3.41 -15.65 0.58
N GLY A 77 4.59 -16.15 0.98
CA GLY A 77 4.70 -17.06 2.14
C GLY A 77 4.09 -18.44 1.87
N ALA A 78 4.03 -19.28 2.91
CA ALA A 78 3.57 -20.67 2.78
C ALA A 78 2.04 -20.79 2.63
N LEU A 79 1.29 -19.81 3.17
CA LEU A 79 -0.18 -19.78 3.16
C LEU A 79 -0.77 -18.62 2.34
N GLY A 80 0.05 -17.84 1.62
CA GLY A 80 -0.38 -16.62 0.92
C GLY A 80 -0.36 -15.37 1.82
N SER A 81 -0.61 -14.19 1.24
CA SER A 81 -0.93 -12.95 1.98
C SER A 81 -2.42 -12.65 2.05
N GLY A 82 -3.24 -13.43 1.34
CA GLY A 82 -4.68 -13.20 1.26
C GLY A 82 -5.05 -11.93 0.49
N LEU A 83 -4.15 -11.41 -0.34
CA LEU A 83 -4.37 -10.15 -1.07
C LEU A 83 -4.80 -10.43 -2.52
N ALA A 84 -5.83 -9.72 -2.95
CA ALA A 84 -6.27 -9.70 -4.34
C ALA A 84 -6.60 -8.28 -4.79
N ILE A 85 -6.27 -7.94 -6.03
CA ILE A 85 -6.66 -6.68 -6.67
C ILE A 85 -7.44 -7.01 -7.94
N PHE A 86 -8.56 -6.32 -8.14
CA PHE A 86 -9.41 -6.37 -9.33
C PHE A 86 -9.54 -4.97 -9.89
N THR A 87 -9.51 -4.82 -11.21
CA THR A 87 -9.61 -3.52 -11.85
C THR A 87 -10.16 -3.64 -13.27
N ARG A 88 -10.79 -2.57 -13.74
CA ARG A 88 -11.19 -2.44 -15.15
C ARG A 88 -10.07 -1.98 -16.07
N PHE A 89 -8.95 -1.51 -15.52
CA PHE A 89 -7.83 -0.96 -16.29
C PHE A 89 -6.75 -2.02 -16.57
N PRO A 90 -6.04 -1.96 -17.72
CA PRO A 90 -4.97 -2.89 -18.02
C PRO A 90 -3.84 -2.83 -16.98
N LEU A 91 -3.39 -4.01 -16.54
CA LEU A 91 -2.25 -4.20 -15.65
C LEU A 91 -0.95 -4.24 -16.46
N ILE A 92 -0.01 -3.35 -16.17
CA ILE A 92 1.30 -3.29 -16.85
C ILE A 92 2.45 -3.79 -15.98
N ALA A 93 2.28 -3.81 -14.66
CA ALA A 93 3.23 -4.42 -13.73
C ALA A 93 2.51 -4.94 -12.48
N ALA A 94 3.09 -5.94 -11.82
CA ALA A 94 2.62 -6.45 -10.54
C ALA A 94 3.82 -6.90 -9.69
N GLN A 95 3.80 -6.58 -8.41
CA GLN A 95 4.86 -6.93 -7.46
C GLN A 95 4.27 -7.34 -6.12
N ALA A 96 4.73 -8.47 -5.59
CA ALA A 96 4.49 -8.82 -4.20
C ALA A 96 5.57 -8.18 -3.30
N PHE A 97 5.15 -7.65 -2.15
CA PHE A 97 6.01 -6.96 -1.19
C PHE A 97 5.79 -7.56 0.21
N PRO A 98 6.38 -8.74 0.50
CA PRO A 98 6.30 -9.34 1.83
C PRO A 98 7.07 -8.48 2.84
N TYR A 99 6.45 -8.17 3.98
CA TYR A 99 7.13 -7.41 5.01
C TYR A 99 8.25 -8.23 5.65
N SER A 100 9.30 -7.54 6.06
CA SER A 100 10.46 -8.22 6.65
C SER A 100 10.17 -8.73 8.07
N LEU A 101 9.41 -7.97 8.84
CA LEU A 101 9.07 -8.28 10.23
C LEU A 101 7.59 -8.68 10.33
N SER A 102 7.31 -9.97 10.14
CA SER A 102 5.94 -10.52 10.14
C SER A 102 5.83 -11.72 11.08
N GLY A 103 5.58 -11.46 12.37
CA GLY A 103 5.35 -12.48 13.39
C GLY A 103 6.59 -13.30 13.82
N SER A 104 6.55 -13.90 15.02
CA SER A 104 7.64 -14.76 15.52
C SER A 104 7.31 -16.25 15.33
N PRO A 105 8.28 -17.09 14.92
CA PRO A 105 8.10 -18.54 14.85
C PRO A 105 7.72 -19.18 16.19
N ALA A 106 8.05 -18.54 17.31
CA ALA A 106 7.66 -19.01 18.64
C ALA A 106 6.15 -18.87 18.90
N HIS A 107 5.46 -17.98 18.17
CA HIS A 107 4.01 -17.80 18.21
C HIS A 107 3.35 -18.46 16.98
N ALA A 108 3.89 -19.58 16.51
CA ALA A 108 3.34 -20.37 15.40
C ALA A 108 1.84 -20.71 15.56
N ILE A 109 1.34 -20.78 16.79
CA ILE A 109 -0.07 -21.01 17.13
C ILE A 109 -0.95 -19.79 16.81
N ASP A 110 -0.40 -18.57 16.84
CA ASP A 110 -1.10 -17.32 16.50
C ASP A 110 -1.24 -17.12 14.97
N GLY A 111 -0.74 -18.05 14.14
CA GLY A 111 -0.95 -18.10 12.69
C GLY A 111 -0.16 -17.09 11.85
N ASP A 112 0.16 -15.92 12.41
CA ASP A 112 0.81 -14.81 11.71
C ASP A 112 2.24 -15.10 11.23
N PHE A 113 2.93 -16.12 11.76
CA PHE A 113 4.26 -16.51 11.28
C PHE A 113 4.21 -17.29 9.95
N PHE A 114 3.19 -18.13 9.76
CA PHE A 114 3.05 -18.92 8.52
C PHE A 114 2.42 -18.11 7.39
N VAL A 115 1.71 -17.05 7.77
CA VAL A 115 1.02 -16.09 6.93
C VAL A 115 1.88 -14.83 6.87
N LYS A 116 2.86 -14.78 5.96
CA LYS A 116 3.69 -13.57 5.81
C LYS A 116 2.81 -12.38 5.42
N LYS A 117 2.54 -11.49 6.38
CA LYS A 117 1.90 -10.18 6.14
C LYS A 117 2.68 -9.43 5.07
N ALA A 118 1.96 -8.74 4.20
CA ALA A 118 2.54 -8.20 2.98
C ALA A 118 1.71 -7.03 2.47
N ALA A 119 2.28 -6.36 1.47
CA ALA A 119 1.53 -5.61 0.47
C ALA A 119 1.67 -6.25 -0.91
N GLY A 120 0.70 -6.00 -1.78
CA GLY A 120 0.75 -6.29 -3.20
C GLY A 120 0.58 -4.99 -3.98
N SER A 121 1.44 -4.75 -4.95
CA SER A 121 1.35 -3.61 -5.86
C SER A 121 0.97 -4.08 -7.26
N VAL A 122 0.11 -3.31 -7.93
CA VAL A 122 -0.04 -3.33 -9.38
C VAL A 122 0.08 -1.94 -9.96
N VAL A 123 0.66 -1.84 -11.15
CA VAL A 123 0.64 -0.60 -11.93
C VAL A 123 -0.38 -0.77 -13.04
N ILE A 124 -1.33 0.15 -13.11
CA ILE A 124 -2.36 0.21 -14.14
C ILE A 124 -2.13 1.40 -15.07
N LEU A 125 -2.69 1.31 -16.28
CA LEU A 125 -2.75 2.43 -17.21
C LEU A 125 -4.15 3.07 -17.20
N HIS A 126 -4.28 4.20 -16.51
CA HIS A 126 -5.49 5.01 -16.48
C HIS A 126 -5.52 5.99 -17.67
N PRO A 127 -6.66 6.14 -18.38
CA PRO A 127 -6.74 6.97 -19.59
C PRO A 127 -6.37 8.44 -19.36
N VAL A 128 -6.74 8.99 -18.19
CA VAL A 128 -6.51 10.40 -17.83
C VAL A 128 -5.24 10.59 -17.01
N LEU A 129 -4.94 9.67 -16.08
CA LEU A 129 -3.87 9.85 -15.09
C LEU A 129 -2.54 9.23 -15.55
N GLY A 130 -2.57 8.38 -16.58
CA GLY A 130 -1.40 7.58 -16.98
C GLY A 130 -1.15 6.45 -16.00
N GLU A 131 0.09 6.28 -15.57
CA GLU A 131 0.46 5.23 -14.60
C GLU A 131 -0.10 5.56 -13.21
N VAL A 132 -0.94 4.66 -12.70
CA VAL A 132 -1.40 4.66 -11.32
C VAL A 132 -0.92 3.37 -10.67
N GLU A 133 -0.22 3.49 -9.54
CA GLU A 133 0.21 2.35 -8.75
C GLU A 133 -0.74 2.12 -7.58
N ILE A 134 -1.29 0.90 -7.52
CA ILE A 134 -2.28 0.48 -6.53
C ILE A 134 -1.61 -0.49 -5.57
N TRP A 135 -1.51 -0.09 -4.32
CA TRP A 135 -1.05 -0.92 -3.22
C TRP A 135 -2.24 -1.47 -2.45
N ASN A 136 -2.28 -2.79 -2.26
CA ASN A 136 -3.19 -3.48 -1.34
C ASN A 136 -2.36 -4.05 -0.20
N THR A 137 -2.66 -3.73 1.06
CA THR A 137 -1.91 -4.20 2.22
C THR A 137 -2.80 -4.84 3.28
N HIS A 138 -2.23 -5.80 4.01
CA HIS A 138 -2.79 -6.29 5.27
C HIS A 138 -1.65 -6.39 6.30
N MET A 139 -1.63 -5.47 7.26
CA MET A 139 -0.58 -5.37 8.28
C MET A 139 -0.82 -6.30 9.48
N HIS A 140 0.21 -6.45 10.32
CA HIS A 140 0.19 -7.33 11.49
C HIS A 140 -0.91 -6.97 12.51
N ALA A 141 -1.70 -7.97 12.93
CA ALA A 141 -2.82 -7.75 13.83
C ALA A 141 -2.35 -7.32 15.23
N ALA A 142 -3.03 -6.34 15.84
CA ALA A 142 -2.76 -5.94 17.22
C ALA A 142 -3.41 -6.93 18.21
N GLY A 143 -2.72 -7.22 19.31
CA GLY A 143 -3.33 -7.83 20.48
C GLY A 143 -3.88 -6.74 21.41
N GLU A 144 -4.92 -7.06 22.19
CA GLU A 144 -5.62 -6.08 23.02
C GLU A 144 -4.94 -5.77 24.37
N ASN A 145 -3.79 -6.41 24.65
CA ASN A 145 -3.12 -6.35 25.96
C ASN A 145 -1.76 -5.64 25.88
N PRO A 146 -1.54 -4.58 26.68
CA PRO A 146 -0.22 -3.98 26.85
C PRO A 146 0.75 -4.90 27.63
N PRO A 147 2.07 -4.72 27.48
CA PRO A 147 2.75 -3.75 26.62
C PRO A 147 2.62 -4.15 25.14
N ASP A 148 2.02 -3.28 24.31
CA ASP A 148 1.74 -3.55 22.89
C ASP A 148 3.01 -3.42 22.05
N THR A 149 3.94 -4.35 22.27
CA THR A 149 5.13 -4.52 21.45
C THR A 149 4.80 -4.91 20.01
N ARG A 150 3.57 -5.34 19.70
CA ARG A 150 3.15 -5.67 18.33
C ARG A 150 3.02 -4.42 17.47
N GLN A 151 2.91 -3.24 18.06
CA GLN A 151 3.01 -1.97 17.32
C GLN A 151 4.37 -1.83 16.60
N ALA A 152 5.45 -2.43 17.12
CA ALA A 152 6.77 -2.37 16.49
C ALA A 152 6.79 -3.04 15.11
N HIS A 153 6.04 -4.15 14.93
CA HIS A 153 5.91 -4.82 13.63
C HIS A 153 5.23 -3.88 12.65
N ARG A 154 4.06 -3.33 12.99
CA ARG A 154 3.35 -2.37 12.14
C ARG A 154 4.13 -1.09 11.86
N ILE A 155 4.98 -0.62 12.78
CA ILE A 155 5.89 0.51 12.54
C ILE A 155 6.90 0.16 11.45
N ALA A 156 7.54 -1.01 11.53
CA ALA A 156 8.48 -1.46 10.50
C ALA A 156 7.75 -1.69 9.15
N GLU A 157 6.60 -2.35 9.16
CA GLU A 157 5.77 -2.61 7.97
C GLU A 157 5.34 -1.29 7.28
N SER A 158 4.80 -0.34 8.04
CA SER A 158 4.41 0.98 7.51
C SER A 158 5.59 1.80 7.04
N TRP A 159 6.76 1.70 7.68
CA TRP A 159 7.99 2.36 7.20
C TRP A 159 8.44 1.81 5.85
N GLN A 160 8.49 0.47 5.71
CA GLN A 160 8.84 -0.19 4.46
C GLN A 160 7.86 0.17 3.33
N LEU A 161 6.56 0.13 3.61
CA LEU A 161 5.52 0.51 2.66
C LEU A 161 5.61 1.99 2.27
N ALA A 162 5.84 2.88 3.24
CA ALA A 162 6.00 4.31 2.99
C ALA A 162 7.18 4.61 2.05
N ASN A 163 8.33 3.94 2.25
CA ASN A 163 9.48 4.08 1.36
C ASN A 163 9.20 3.58 -0.06
N ALA A 164 8.46 2.48 -0.20
CA ALA A 164 8.02 1.98 -1.50
C ALA A 164 7.08 2.96 -2.21
N ILE A 165 6.10 3.53 -1.49
CA ILE A 165 5.15 4.52 -2.01
C ILE A 165 5.85 5.81 -2.44
N ARG A 166 6.79 6.33 -1.63
CA ARG A 166 7.61 7.48 -2.03
C ARG A 166 8.37 7.20 -3.31
N SER A 167 8.91 5.99 -3.46
CA SER A 167 9.61 5.56 -4.67
C SER A 167 8.66 5.50 -5.88
N SER A 168 7.42 5.05 -5.70
CA SER A 168 6.37 5.07 -6.74
C SER A 168 6.01 6.50 -7.16
N ALA A 169 5.79 7.39 -6.19
CA ALA A 169 5.52 8.80 -6.47
C ALA A 169 6.71 9.49 -7.16
N ALA A 170 7.95 9.17 -6.77
CA ALA A 170 9.18 9.67 -7.40
C ALA A 170 9.37 9.15 -8.84
N LYS A 171 8.83 7.97 -9.17
CA LYS A 171 8.73 7.47 -10.55
C LYS A 171 7.69 8.24 -11.38
N GLY A 172 6.98 9.20 -10.80
CA GLY A 172 5.99 10.03 -11.48
C GLY A 172 4.63 9.37 -11.64
N ARG A 173 4.29 8.43 -10.74
CA ARG A 173 3.01 7.73 -10.70
C ARG A 173 2.06 8.39 -9.71
N TYR A 174 0.76 8.33 -10.00
CA TYR A 174 -0.25 8.47 -8.95
C TYR A 174 -0.23 7.21 -8.10
N VAL A 175 -0.50 7.34 -6.80
CA VAL A 175 -0.49 6.20 -5.90
C VAL A 175 -1.77 6.14 -5.11
N LEU A 176 -2.42 4.96 -5.11
CA LEU A 176 -3.45 4.60 -4.16
C LEU A 176 -2.91 3.49 -3.26
N CYS A 177 -3.05 3.64 -1.95
CA CYS A 177 -2.67 2.60 -1.00
C CYS A 177 -3.87 2.26 -0.12
N MET A 178 -4.34 1.03 -0.22
CA MET A 178 -5.61 0.57 0.30
C MET A 178 -5.39 -0.67 1.15
N GLY A 179 -6.21 -0.86 2.18
CA GLY A 179 -6.24 -2.13 2.90
C GLY A 179 -6.48 -1.99 4.39
N ASP A 180 -6.25 -3.11 5.07
CA ASP A 180 -6.35 -3.24 6.51
C ASP A 180 -4.96 -2.97 7.14
N PHE A 181 -4.82 -1.81 7.75
CA PHE A 181 -3.58 -1.39 8.41
C PHE A 181 -3.50 -1.88 9.86
N ASN A 182 -4.55 -2.52 10.38
CA ASN A 182 -4.64 -2.97 11.78
C ASN A 182 -4.24 -1.87 12.79
N SER A 183 -4.49 -0.60 12.45
CA SER A 183 -3.97 0.56 13.14
C SER A 183 -4.98 1.70 13.18
N GLN A 184 -5.23 2.25 14.36
CA GLN A 184 -6.16 3.38 14.53
C GLN A 184 -5.56 4.70 14.03
N PRO A 185 -6.38 5.73 13.73
CA PRO A 185 -5.91 6.93 13.03
C PRO A 185 -4.79 7.72 13.75
N TRP A 186 -4.79 7.69 15.07
CA TRP A 186 -3.79 8.36 15.92
C TRP A 186 -2.51 7.55 16.15
N SER A 187 -2.42 6.34 15.61
CA SER A 187 -1.28 5.46 15.80
C SER A 187 -0.04 5.91 15.01
N ILE A 188 1.13 5.45 15.45
CA ILE A 188 2.40 5.75 14.76
C ILE A 188 2.40 5.24 13.30
N PRO A 189 1.94 4.01 12.98
CA PRO A 189 1.92 3.52 11.59
C PRO A 189 1.10 4.41 10.65
N ILE A 190 -0.09 4.87 11.06
CA ILE A 190 -0.92 5.75 10.23
C ILE A 190 -0.26 7.13 10.05
N ASN A 191 0.38 7.65 11.10
CA ASN A 191 1.14 8.89 10.99
C ASN A 191 2.37 8.76 10.07
N ILE A 192 3.03 7.59 10.03
CA ILE A 192 4.10 7.32 9.04
C ILE A 192 3.52 7.39 7.62
N MET A 193 2.37 6.76 7.35
CA MET A 193 1.73 6.83 6.03
C MET A 193 1.39 8.26 5.63
N ARG A 194 0.82 9.05 6.55
CA ARG A 194 0.43 10.44 6.25
C ARG A 194 1.63 11.37 6.07
N HIS A 195 2.59 11.35 6.99
CA HIS A 195 3.65 12.35 7.05
C HIS A 195 4.96 11.91 6.39
N HIS A 196 5.31 10.62 6.45
CA HIS A 196 6.52 10.11 5.80
C HIS A 196 6.24 9.69 4.35
N ALA A 197 5.18 8.92 4.10
CA ALA A 197 4.79 8.55 2.74
C ALA A 197 4.13 9.72 1.96
N ASN A 198 3.82 10.83 2.65
CA ASN A 198 3.17 12.02 2.09
C ASN A 198 1.84 11.69 1.42
N MET A 199 0.99 10.94 2.11
CA MET A 199 -0.33 10.53 1.62
C MET A 199 -1.48 11.23 2.35
N SER A 200 -2.53 11.53 1.59
CA SER A 200 -3.81 12.00 2.10
C SER A 200 -4.74 10.83 2.41
N ASP A 201 -5.48 10.93 3.51
CA ASP A 201 -6.48 9.95 3.96
C ASP A 201 -7.83 10.31 3.37
N SER A 202 -8.37 9.51 2.46
CA SER A 202 -9.62 9.82 1.75
C SER A 202 -10.82 9.99 2.68
N TYR A 203 -10.87 9.22 3.78
CA TYR A 203 -11.98 9.34 4.73
C TYR A 203 -11.90 10.65 5.48
N LEU A 204 -10.70 11.05 5.91
CA LEU A 204 -10.48 12.32 6.60
C LEU A 204 -10.70 13.51 5.66
N ASP A 205 -10.35 13.38 4.38
CA ASP A 205 -10.60 14.40 3.36
C ASP A 205 -12.12 14.65 3.19
N ALA A 206 -12.93 13.57 3.23
CA ALA A 206 -14.39 13.67 3.16
C ALA A 206 -15.05 14.03 4.51
N HIS A 207 -14.43 13.65 5.63
CA HIS A 207 -14.94 13.81 7.00
C HIS A 207 -13.87 14.46 7.91
N PRO A 208 -13.75 15.80 7.92
CA PRO A 208 -12.68 16.50 8.64
C PRO A 208 -12.63 16.24 10.16
N SER A 209 -13.74 15.80 10.75
CA SER A 209 -13.85 15.46 12.18
C SER A 209 -13.54 14.00 12.51
N ALA A 210 -13.31 13.13 11.52
CA ALA A 210 -13.18 11.67 11.73
C ALA A 210 -12.02 11.27 12.67
N ASN A 211 -11.01 12.13 12.83
CA ASN A 211 -9.87 11.89 13.72
C ASN A 211 -9.95 12.65 15.06
N ALA A 212 -11.06 13.32 15.36
CA ALA A 212 -11.20 14.14 16.57
C ALA A 212 -11.31 13.32 17.88
N GLY A 213 -11.45 11.99 17.80
CA GLY A 213 -11.54 11.08 18.94
C GLY A 213 -12.90 11.19 19.64
N PRO A 214 -13.89 10.36 19.28
CA PRO A 214 -15.20 10.42 19.93
C PRO A 214 -15.10 9.99 21.39
N SER A 215 -15.72 10.75 22.30
CA SER A 215 -15.74 10.43 23.73
C SER A 215 -16.64 9.23 24.03
N VAL A 216 -17.90 9.31 23.58
CA VAL A 216 -18.86 8.19 23.51
C VAL A 216 -19.79 8.48 22.33
N VAL A 217 -19.94 7.54 21.41
CA VAL A 217 -20.82 7.67 20.24
C VAL A 217 -21.65 6.40 20.05
N ASP A 218 -22.88 6.57 19.55
CA ASP A 218 -23.69 5.45 19.07
C ASP A 218 -22.93 4.70 17.95
N ALA A 219 -23.12 3.39 17.85
CA ALA A 219 -22.36 2.57 16.90
C ALA A 219 -22.57 3.01 15.44
N ARG A 220 -23.77 3.48 15.11
CA ARG A 220 -24.07 4.05 13.78
C ARG A 220 -23.30 5.34 13.52
N VAL A 221 -23.22 6.23 14.49
CA VAL A 221 -22.43 7.47 14.40
C VAL A 221 -20.94 7.14 14.25
N GLY A 222 -20.44 6.14 14.99
CA GLY A 222 -19.06 5.65 14.81
C GLY A 222 -18.77 5.18 13.38
N VAL A 223 -19.70 4.44 12.77
CA VAL A 223 -19.57 3.96 11.39
C VAL A 223 -19.68 5.10 10.38
N GLU A 224 -20.68 5.98 10.51
CA GLU A 224 -20.99 7.03 9.52
C GLU A 224 -20.04 8.23 9.61
N GLU A 225 -19.72 8.73 10.80
CA GLU A 225 -18.92 9.96 10.96
C GLU A 225 -17.43 9.69 11.16
N TYR A 226 -17.08 8.58 11.81
CA TYR A 226 -15.70 8.26 12.20
C TYR A 226 -15.08 7.10 11.43
N GLY A 227 -15.84 6.43 10.55
CA GLY A 227 -15.33 5.36 9.71
C GLY A 227 -14.88 4.14 10.51
N MET A 228 -15.57 3.81 11.59
CA MET A 228 -15.28 2.62 12.41
C MET A 228 -15.60 1.33 11.65
N SER A 229 -14.59 0.82 10.93
CA SER A 229 -14.71 -0.31 10.00
C SER A 229 -14.75 -1.68 10.66
N CYS A 230 -14.25 -1.82 11.89
CA CYS A 230 -14.17 -3.10 12.60
C CYS A 230 -14.66 -2.97 14.05
N ASP A 231 -14.96 -4.09 14.71
CA ASP A 231 -15.39 -4.17 16.12
C ASP A 231 -16.62 -3.29 16.49
N SER A 232 -17.43 -2.93 15.49
CA SER A 232 -18.70 -2.23 15.70
C SER A 232 -19.79 -3.21 16.14
N ARG A 233 -20.67 -2.77 17.04
CA ARG A 233 -21.84 -3.56 17.48
C ARG A 233 -22.86 -3.78 16.35
N LEU A 234 -22.78 -3.02 15.27
CA LEU A 234 -23.60 -3.22 14.07
C LEU A 234 -23.17 -4.44 13.24
N ASN A 235 -21.96 -4.93 13.43
CA ASN A 235 -21.46 -6.11 12.73
C ASN A 235 -21.79 -7.38 13.53
N THR A 236 -22.47 -8.35 12.90
CA THR A 236 -22.92 -9.57 13.58
C THR A 236 -21.76 -10.45 14.05
N TRP A 237 -20.61 -10.39 13.39
CA TRP A 237 -19.42 -11.15 13.74
C TRP A 237 -18.62 -10.49 14.87
N SER A 238 -18.81 -9.20 15.11
CA SER A 238 -18.21 -8.47 16.22
C SER A 238 -19.10 -8.42 17.46
N ALA A 239 -20.43 -8.44 17.30
CA ALA A 239 -21.40 -8.33 18.39
C ALA A 239 -21.25 -9.41 19.49
N SER A 240 -20.68 -10.57 19.16
CA SER A 240 -20.44 -11.67 20.12
C SER A 240 -19.01 -11.75 20.66
N LYS A 241 -18.10 -10.90 20.17
CA LYS A 241 -16.70 -10.86 20.65
C LYS A 241 -16.63 -10.11 21.99
N PRO A 242 -15.78 -10.53 22.95
CA PRO A 242 -15.57 -9.80 24.19
C PRO A 242 -14.71 -8.55 23.94
N ILE A 243 -15.31 -7.52 23.34
CA ILE A 243 -14.62 -6.29 22.94
C ILE A 243 -14.51 -5.35 24.16
N PRO A 244 -13.34 -4.73 24.43
CA PRO A 244 -13.18 -3.75 25.51
C PRO A 244 -14.18 -2.60 25.43
N GLN A 245 -14.70 -2.17 26.58
CA GLN A 245 -15.76 -1.15 26.65
C GLN A 245 -15.35 0.16 25.97
N ASN A 246 -14.09 0.58 26.14
CA ASN A 246 -13.55 1.80 25.52
C ASN A 246 -13.55 1.78 23.99
N ILE A 247 -13.55 0.60 23.37
CA ILE A 247 -13.69 0.45 21.91
C ILE A 247 -15.16 0.50 21.53
N THR A 248 -16.02 -0.21 22.28
CA THR A 248 -17.45 -0.20 21.97
C THR A 248 -18.09 1.16 22.18
N ASP A 249 -17.62 1.95 23.14
CA ASP A 249 -18.08 3.32 23.39
C ASP A 249 -17.68 4.28 22.26
N GLN A 250 -16.63 3.96 21.51
CA GLN A 250 -16.21 4.74 20.33
C GLN A 250 -16.93 4.29 19.04
N GLY A 251 -17.83 3.32 19.14
CA GLY A 251 -18.55 2.76 17.99
C GLY A 251 -17.76 1.71 17.19
N GLY A 252 -16.53 1.39 17.58
CA GLY A 252 -15.67 0.39 16.94
C GLY A 252 -14.21 0.83 16.84
N LYS A 253 -13.47 0.23 15.89
CA LYS A 253 -12.11 0.60 15.50
C LYS A 253 -12.09 0.98 14.02
N ARG A 254 -11.33 2.02 13.67
CA ARG A 254 -11.01 2.36 12.27
C ARG A 254 -9.68 1.74 11.88
N LEU A 255 -9.72 0.65 11.10
CA LEU A 255 -8.54 -0.13 10.72
C LEU A 255 -8.28 -0.12 9.21
N ASP A 256 -9.31 0.15 8.41
CA ASP A 256 -9.26 0.15 6.96
C ASP A 256 -9.09 1.57 6.40
N TYR A 257 -8.18 1.73 5.44
CA TYR A 257 -7.82 3.03 4.86
C TYR A 257 -7.72 2.98 3.35
N ILE A 258 -8.02 4.11 2.72
CA ILE A 258 -7.70 4.41 1.32
C ILE A 258 -6.88 5.69 1.34
N PHE A 259 -5.57 5.54 1.20
CA PHE A 259 -4.65 6.64 1.06
C PHE A 259 -4.41 6.96 -0.41
N HIS A 260 -4.20 8.24 -0.71
CA HIS A 260 -3.86 8.69 -2.05
C HIS A 260 -2.77 9.75 -2.06
N CYS A 261 -1.97 9.77 -3.11
CA CYS A 261 -1.07 10.89 -3.41
C CYS A 261 -0.84 11.04 -4.92
N GLY A 262 -0.54 12.27 -5.34
CA GLY A 262 -0.10 12.57 -6.69
C GLY A 262 1.38 12.28 -6.92
N PRO A 263 1.86 12.35 -8.17
CA PRO A 263 3.26 12.14 -8.50
C PRO A 263 4.16 13.23 -7.89
N ALA A 264 5.32 12.83 -7.37
CA ALA A 264 6.34 13.76 -6.86
C ALA A 264 7.09 14.48 -8.00
N VAL A 265 7.11 13.88 -9.19
CA VAL A 265 7.66 14.46 -10.42
C VAL A 265 6.65 14.21 -11.54
N ALA A 266 6.11 15.24 -12.18
CA ALA A 266 5.32 14.97 -13.38
C ALA A 266 6.24 14.61 -14.53
N ARG A 267 5.99 13.45 -15.13
CA ARG A 267 6.58 13.10 -16.42
C ARG A 267 5.70 13.68 -17.53
N ARG A 268 6.31 14.36 -18.49
CA ARG A 268 5.74 14.35 -19.85
C ARG A 268 6.05 12.97 -20.42
N ARG A 269 5.02 12.28 -20.90
CA ARG A 269 5.05 10.88 -21.37
C ARG A 269 6.29 10.60 -22.24
N PRO A 270 6.95 9.44 -22.10
CA PRO A 270 7.43 8.70 -23.26
C PRO A 270 6.20 8.04 -23.90
N LEU A 271 5.80 8.54 -25.07
CA LEU A 271 4.77 7.94 -25.92
C LEU A 271 5.25 6.56 -26.39
N ILE A 272 5.01 5.49 -25.61
CA ILE A 272 5.14 4.12 -26.11
C ILE A 272 3.81 3.62 -26.71
N TRP A 273 2.69 4.26 -26.37
CA TRP A 273 1.39 3.97 -26.99
C TRP A 273 0.76 5.28 -27.48
N GLY A 274 0.92 5.55 -28.77
CA GLY A 274 0.33 6.71 -29.42
C GLY A 274 -1.19 6.57 -29.49
N TYR A 275 -1.90 7.29 -28.63
CA TYR A 275 -3.16 7.87 -29.07
C TYR A 275 -2.78 8.99 -30.03
N ARG A 276 -3.26 8.93 -31.28
CA ARG A 276 -3.13 10.05 -32.23
C ARG A 276 -3.80 11.25 -31.56
N ASP A 277 -3.00 12.22 -31.14
CA ASP A 277 -3.51 13.56 -30.95
C ASP A 277 -4.04 14.02 -32.32
N ASP A 278 -5.23 14.64 -32.32
CA ASP A 278 -5.90 15.13 -33.53
C ASP A 278 -4.95 16.01 -34.37
N PRO A 279 -5.06 15.97 -35.71
CA PRO A 279 -4.14 16.66 -36.62
C PRO A 279 -4.25 18.20 -36.60
N ASP A 280 -5.10 18.80 -35.78
CA ASP A 280 -5.44 20.23 -35.88
C ASP A 280 -4.63 21.13 -34.93
N SER A 281 -3.45 20.70 -34.49
CA SER A 281 -2.47 21.60 -33.85
C SER A 281 -1.21 21.76 -34.68
N GLU A 282 -1.38 22.14 -35.95
CA GLU A 282 -0.32 22.82 -36.69
C GLU A 282 -0.08 24.19 -36.05
N ALA A 283 0.87 24.24 -35.11
CA ALA A 283 1.60 25.47 -34.81
C ALA A 283 2.67 25.65 -35.89
N GLU A 284 2.43 26.64 -36.76
CA GLU A 284 3.36 27.16 -37.74
C GLU A 284 4.76 27.41 -37.15
N GLY A 285 5.80 26.98 -37.88
CA GLY A 285 7.12 27.62 -37.82
C GLY A 285 8.30 26.78 -37.29
N SER A 286 8.91 25.99 -38.17
CA SER A 286 10.36 25.96 -38.51
C SER A 286 10.80 24.57 -38.97
N GLY A 287 11.12 24.46 -40.27
CA GLY A 287 11.67 23.25 -40.86
C GLY A 287 13.09 22.98 -40.36
N GLY A 288 13.28 21.86 -39.65
CA GLY A 288 14.57 21.30 -39.34
C GLY A 288 14.84 20.10 -40.24
N GLN A 289 15.68 20.28 -41.26
CA GLN A 289 16.14 19.24 -42.17
C GLN A 289 17.22 18.41 -41.43
N THR A 290 16.96 17.13 -41.13
CA THR A 290 17.95 16.22 -40.55
C THR A 290 18.99 15.84 -41.61
N SER A 291 20.26 16.16 -41.35
CA SER A 291 21.40 15.74 -42.17
C SER A 291 22.03 14.47 -41.60
N TYR A 292 22.57 13.64 -42.49
CA TYR A 292 23.29 12.41 -42.19
C TYR A 292 24.75 12.55 -42.66
N ASP A 293 25.70 12.05 -41.88
CA ASP A 293 27.10 11.93 -42.29
C ASP A 293 27.34 10.71 -43.20
N ALA A 294 28.55 10.63 -43.80
CA ALA A 294 28.88 9.69 -44.87
C ALA A 294 28.76 8.20 -44.49
N ASP A 295 28.70 7.89 -43.20
CA ASP A 295 28.50 6.55 -42.63
C ASP A 295 27.05 6.28 -42.20
N GLY A 296 26.11 7.21 -42.48
CA GLY A 296 24.67 7.02 -42.29
C GLY A 296 24.14 7.34 -40.89
N TRP A 297 24.90 8.02 -40.03
CA TRP A 297 24.44 8.45 -38.71
C TRP A 297 23.73 9.82 -38.78
N PRO A 298 22.75 10.13 -37.90
CA PRO A 298 22.10 11.45 -37.89
C PRO A 298 22.97 12.45 -37.13
N THR A 299 23.46 13.52 -37.79
CA THR A 299 24.28 14.59 -37.18
C THR A 299 23.47 15.78 -36.67
N GLY A 300 22.26 15.53 -36.14
CA GLY A 300 21.48 16.58 -35.48
C GLY A 300 22.03 16.82 -34.07
N ASP A 301 22.26 18.08 -33.71
CA ASP A 301 22.47 18.51 -32.32
C ASP A 301 21.27 18.05 -31.46
N ALA A 302 21.33 16.83 -30.93
CA ALA A 302 20.45 16.36 -29.90
C ALA A 302 20.79 17.12 -28.62
N LYS A 303 20.38 18.39 -28.56
CA LYS A 303 20.31 19.13 -27.30
C LYS A 303 19.39 18.32 -26.40
N LEU A 304 19.98 17.60 -25.45
CA LEU A 304 19.30 17.16 -24.23
C LEU A 304 18.51 18.37 -23.73
N GLU A 305 17.18 18.35 -23.86
CA GLU A 305 16.34 19.40 -23.31
C GLU A 305 16.74 19.56 -21.84
N GLN A 306 17.22 20.75 -21.49
CA GLN A 306 17.57 21.05 -20.12
C GLN A 306 16.31 20.87 -19.27
N GLY A 307 16.31 19.86 -18.39
CA GLY A 307 15.11 19.44 -17.66
C GLY A 307 14.44 20.63 -16.98
N LYS A 308 13.18 20.91 -17.35
CA LYS A 308 12.37 21.94 -16.70
C LYS A 308 12.30 21.66 -15.20
N SER A 309 12.38 22.68 -14.37
CA SER A 309 12.38 22.53 -12.91
C SER A 309 11.19 21.69 -12.43
N ILE A 310 11.43 20.77 -11.49
CA ILE A 310 10.42 19.86 -10.88
C ILE A 310 9.07 20.54 -10.59
N PRO A 311 9.00 21.78 -10.03
CA PRO A 311 7.72 22.43 -9.74
C PRO A 311 6.86 22.72 -10.97
N HIS A 312 7.47 23.07 -12.12
CA HIS A 312 6.74 23.44 -13.34
C HIS A 312 6.19 22.21 -14.07
N SER A 313 6.80 21.04 -13.87
CA SER A 313 6.27 19.78 -14.38
C SER A 313 5.05 19.33 -13.57
N VAL A 314 5.15 19.31 -12.23
CA VAL A 314 4.06 18.86 -11.33
C VAL A 314 2.77 19.67 -11.50
N GLN A 315 2.87 20.98 -11.75
CA GLN A 315 1.71 21.86 -11.96
C GLN A 315 0.79 21.50 -13.13
N ARG A 316 1.24 20.66 -14.06
CA ARG A 316 0.43 20.24 -15.23
C ARG A 316 -0.26 18.89 -15.05
N ALA A 317 0.10 18.14 -14.00
CA ALA A 317 -0.52 16.86 -13.70
C ALA A 317 -1.92 17.09 -13.12
N PRO A 318 -2.96 16.35 -13.56
CA PRO A 318 -4.29 16.42 -12.95
C PRO A 318 -4.22 16.21 -11.44
N MET A 319 -4.93 17.04 -10.67
CA MET A 319 -5.01 16.82 -9.22
C MET A 319 -6.06 15.75 -8.93
N LEU A 320 -5.67 14.75 -8.15
CA LEU A 320 -6.58 13.72 -7.63
C LEU A 320 -7.21 14.24 -6.34
N ARG A 321 -8.54 14.38 -6.32
CA ARG A 321 -9.27 14.87 -5.14
C ARG A 321 -10.33 13.87 -4.71
N CYS A 322 -10.34 13.51 -3.43
CA CYS A 322 -11.42 12.70 -2.86
C CYS A 322 -12.67 13.58 -2.71
N THR A 323 -13.80 13.14 -3.25
CA THR A 323 -15.09 13.83 -3.17
C THR A 323 -16.08 13.16 -2.24
N ASP A 324 -15.95 11.84 -2.05
CA ASP A 324 -16.80 11.05 -1.17
C ASP A 324 -15.99 9.85 -0.66
N SER A 325 -16.17 9.48 0.61
CA SER A 325 -15.56 8.30 1.19
C SER A 325 -16.38 7.77 2.35
N ARG A 326 -16.86 6.54 2.28
CA ARG A 326 -17.81 5.99 3.28
C ARG A 326 -17.66 4.49 3.47
N LEU A 327 -18.18 3.98 4.58
CA LEU A 327 -18.29 2.54 4.79
C LEU A 327 -19.49 1.95 4.02
N VAL A 328 -19.32 0.73 3.54
CA VAL A 328 -20.27 -0.07 2.75
C VAL A 328 -20.25 -1.52 3.24
N PHE A 329 -21.20 -2.35 2.79
CA PHE A 329 -21.40 -3.71 3.31
C PHE A 329 -21.72 -3.71 4.82
N THR A 330 -22.42 -2.67 5.29
CA THR A 330 -22.87 -2.51 6.69
C THR A 330 -24.15 -3.30 6.97
N GLU A 331 -24.87 -3.65 5.91
CA GLU A 331 -26.08 -4.46 5.95
C GLU A 331 -25.77 -5.97 6.07
N LEU A 332 -26.81 -6.75 6.35
CA LEU A 332 -26.72 -8.20 6.35
C LEU A 332 -26.68 -8.74 4.92
N VAL A 333 -26.05 -9.92 4.77
CA VAL A 333 -26.05 -10.64 3.51
C VAL A 333 -27.50 -10.95 3.10
N PRO A 334 -27.93 -10.64 1.86
CA PRO A 334 -29.29 -10.89 1.41
C PRO A 334 -29.73 -12.34 1.64
N GLY A 335 -30.84 -12.52 2.35
CA GLY A 335 -31.38 -13.85 2.70
C GLY A 335 -30.72 -14.52 3.91
N HIS A 336 -29.83 -13.83 4.62
CA HIS A 336 -29.11 -14.33 5.79
C HIS A 336 -29.17 -13.34 6.96
N ASP A 337 -28.87 -13.83 8.17
CA ASP A 337 -28.89 -13.09 9.42
C ASP A 337 -27.49 -12.62 9.87
N PHE A 338 -26.51 -12.64 8.96
CA PHE A 338 -25.11 -12.28 9.24
C PHE A 338 -24.55 -11.25 8.25
N SER A 339 -23.55 -10.48 8.71
CA SER A 339 -22.78 -9.51 7.92
C SER A 339 -21.84 -10.18 6.90
N TYR A 340 -21.44 -9.43 5.85
CA TYR A 340 -20.56 -9.93 4.78
C TYR A 340 -19.16 -10.34 5.24
N SER A 341 -18.62 -9.65 6.23
CA SER A 341 -17.32 -9.88 6.85
C SER A 341 -17.33 -9.37 8.29
N ASP A 342 -16.30 -9.64 9.08
CA ASP A 342 -16.12 -9.02 10.41
C ASP A 342 -15.53 -7.58 10.33
N HIS A 343 -15.26 -7.12 9.11
CA HIS A 343 -15.05 -5.72 8.75
C HIS A 343 -16.21 -5.19 7.89
N PHE A 344 -16.37 -3.88 7.85
CA PHE A 344 -17.12 -3.17 6.81
C PHE A 344 -16.17 -2.74 5.69
N GLY A 345 -16.66 -2.74 4.45
CA GLY A 345 -15.87 -2.28 3.31
C GLY A 345 -15.74 -0.75 3.33
N LEU A 346 -14.62 -0.23 2.84
CA LEU A 346 -14.38 1.21 2.70
C LEU A 346 -14.31 1.57 1.22
N THR A 347 -15.15 2.50 0.77
CA THR A 347 -15.11 3.03 -0.60
C THR A 347 -14.77 4.51 -0.63
N SER A 348 -14.09 4.95 -1.69
CA SER A 348 -13.86 6.36 -1.98
C SER A 348 -14.07 6.66 -3.46
N THR A 349 -14.59 7.84 -3.75
CA THR A 349 -14.73 8.40 -5.10
C THR A 349 -13.76 9.57 -5.25
N PHE A 350 -12.98 9.54 -6.32
CA PHE A 350 -12.04 10.60 -6.66
C PHE A 350 -12.46 11.29 -7.95
N THR A 351 -12.20 12.60 -8.04
CA THR A 351 -12.33 13.38 -9.28
C THR A 351 -10.98 13.92 -9.72
N PHE A 352 -10.86 14.20 -11.02
CA PHE A 352 -9.66 14.82 -11.61
C PHE A 352 -9.93 16.27 -11.99
N GLU A 353 -9.14 17.19 -11.45
CA GLU A 353 -9.17 18.60 -11.83
C GLU A 353 -7.93 18.95 -12.65
N HIS A 354 -8.13 19.45 -13.87
CA HIS A 354 -7.05 20.08 -14.63
C HIS A 354 -6.86 21.50 -14.11
N THR A 355 -5.64 21.86 -13.72
CA THR A 355 -5.29 23.23 -13.38
C THR A 355 -5.35 24.09 -14.65
N GLN A 356 -6.50 24.71 -14.93
CA GLN A 356 -6.57 25.76 -15.94
C GLN A 356 -5.77 26.96 -15.41
N GLN A 357 -4.68 27.33 -16.11
CA GLN A 357 -4.09 28.64 -15.93
C GLN A 357 -5.15 29.66 -16.35
N ASN A 358 -5.72 30.39 -15.38
CA ASN A 358 -6.41 31.63 -15.67
C ASN A 358 -5.40 32.56 -16.36
N GLY A 359 -5.52 32.68 -17.68
CA GLY A 359 -4.90 33.75 -18.43
C GLY A 359 -5.45 35.07 -17.88
N SER A 360 -4.64 35.77 -17.09
CA SER A 360 -4.93 37.12 -16.65
C SER A 360 -5.10 37.99 -17.89
N GLY A 361 -6.35 38.40 -18.15
CA GLY A 361 -6.71 39.28 -19.25
C GLY A 361 -6.02 40.64 -19.14
N ILE A 362 -5.58 41.13 -20.30
CA ILE A 362 -5.44 42.56 -20.55
C ILE A 362 -6.55 42.91 -21.54
N ASN A 363 -7.57 43.59 -21.03
CA ASN A 363 -8.64 44.20 -21.83
C ASN A 363 -8.06 45.33 -22.70
N GLY A 364 -8.36 45.30 -23.99
CA GLY A 364 -8.23 46.44 -24.92
C GLY A 364 -9.51 46.57 -25.76
N PRO A 365 -10.04 47.78 -26.02
CA PRO A 365 -11.38 47.94 -26.59
C PRO A 365 -11.40 48.03 -28.13
N GLY A 366 -12.33 47.28 -28.74
CA GLY A 366 -13.05 47.58 -29.99
C GLY A 366 -12.50 47.00 -31.31
N PRO A 367 -13.28 46.98 -32.42
CA PRO A 367 -14.70 47.30 -32.58
C PRO A 367 -15.55 46.18 -33.24
N THR A 368 -16.85 46.44 -33.25
CA THR A 368 -17.99 45.73 -33.84
C THR A 368 -17.82 45.20 -35.27
N ALA A 369 -18.26 43.96 -35.53
CA ALA A 369 -18.84 43.57 -36.80
C ALA A 369 -19.84 42.40 -36.65
N SER A 370 -20.87 42.49 -37.47
CA SER A 370 -22.15 41.78 -37.59
C SER A 370 -22.13 40.25 -37.78
N ALA A 371 -23.25 39.68 -37.33
CA ALA A 371 -23.88 38.40 -37.68
C ALA A 371 -23.48 37.72 -39.00
N ASN A 372 -23.31 36.40 -38.95
CA ASN A 372 -24.07 35.50 -39.82
C ASN A 372 -24.10 34.06 -39.27
N SER A 373 -25.30 33.50 -39.28
CA SER A 373 -25.67 32.12 -39.02
C SER A 373 -25.15 31.17 -40.10
N HIS A 374 -24.59 30.02 -39.71
CA HIS A 374 -24.68 28.80 -40.51
C HIS A 374 -24.63 27.58 -39.58
N GLU A 375 -25.79 26.95 -39.40
CA GLU A 375 -25.91 25.56 -38.98
C GLU A 375 -25.27 24.68 -40.07
N SER A 376 -24.38 23.77 -39.65
CA SER A 376 -24.10 22.55 -40.40
C SER A 376 -23.82 21.42 -39.42
N ALA A 377 -24.79 20.50 -39.35
CA ALA A 377 -24.66 19.23 -38.67
C ALA A 377 -23.69 18.33 -39.47
N SER A 378 -22.69 17.76 -38.81
CA SER A 378 -22.06 16.54 -39.29
C SER A 378 -21.82 15.58 -38.13
N LYS A 379 -22.52 14.44 -38.19
CA LYS A 379 -22.26 13.25 -37.38
C LYS A 379 -20.99 12.60 -37.94
N SER A 380 -19.98 12.36 -37.11
CA SER A 380 -18.94 11.37 -37.42
C SER A 380 -18.92 10.31 -36.33
N THR A 381 -19.30 9.10 -36.75
CA THR A 381 -19.22 7.85 -35.99
C THR A 381 -17.77 7.37 -36.00
N SER A 382 -17.10 7.34 -34.85
CA SER A 382 -15.77 6.71 -34.72
C SER A 382 -15.93 5.21 -34.40
N SER A 383 -15.67 4.37 -35.39
CA SER A 383 -15.63 2.92 -35.25
C SER A 383 -14.32 2.48 -34.58
N PHE A 384 -14.43 1.74 -33.48
CA PHE A 384 -13.35 1.11 -32.72
C PHE A 384 -12.69 -0.02 -33.52
N THR A 385 -11.36 -0.10 -33.53
CA THR A 385 -10.59 -1.25 -34.06
C THR A 385 -9.65 -1.78 -32.96
N PRO A 386 -9.66 -3.08 -32.64
CA PRO A 386 -8.80 -3.64 -31.59
C PRO A 386 -7.34 -3.80 -32.05
N LEU A 387 -6.39 -3.59 -31.14
CA LEU A 387 -4.95 -3.65 -31.40
C LEU A 387 -4.38 -5.07 -31.24
N VAL A 388 -3.50 -5.48 -32.17
CA VAL A 388 -2.67 -6.71 -32.11
C VAL A 388 -1.22 -6.32 -31.80
N PRO A 389 -0.48 -7.02 -30.91
CA PRO A 389 0.90 -6.66 -30.57
C PRO A 389 1.89 -6.98 -31.69
N LEU A 390 2.76 -6.01 -32.02
CA LEU A 390 3.98 -6.24 -32.80
C LEU A 390 5.09 -6.75 -31.87
N MET A 391 5.40 -8.05 -31.94
CA MET A 391 6.59 -8.60 -31.30
C MET A 391 7.80 -8.31 -32.18
N SER A 392 8.73 -7.48 -31.70
CA SER A 392 10.06 -7.35 -32.30
C SER A 392 10.98 -8.43 -31.74
N THR A 393 11.48 -9.28 -32.63
CA THR A 393 12.37 -10.40 -32.37
C THR A 393 13.84 -9.96 -32.42
N HIS A 394 14.33 -9.25 -31.41
CA HIS A 394 15.79 -9.11 -31.23
C HIS A 394 16.16 -9.10 -29.75
N ALA A 395 16.90 -10.13 -29.34
CA ALA A 395 17.51 -10.25 -28.02
C ALA A 395 18.87 -9.56 -28.02
N GLU A 396 19.09 -8.61 -27.12
CA GLU A 396 20.44 -8.10 -26.81
C GLU A 396 21.07 -8.90 -25.66
N PRO A 397 22.38 -9.18 -25.71
CA PRO A 397 23.06 -10.00 -24.71
C PRO A 397 23.40 -9.20 -23.45
N LEU A 398 23.33 -9.90 -22.30
CA LEU A 398 23.70 -9.43 -20.97
C LEU A 398 25.23 -9.33 -20.83
N THR A 399 25.72 -8.20 -20.29
CA THR A 399 27.08 -8.11 -19.74
C THR A 399 27.03 -8.00 -18.23
N GLU A 400 27.76 -8.92 -17.57
CA GLU A 400 28.08 -8.92 -16.15
C GLU A 400 29.15 -7.87 -15.82
N GLU A 401 29.26 -7.54 -14.52
CA GLU A 401 30.26 -6.72 -13.83
C GLU A 401 29.82 -5.31 -13.40
N SER A 402 29.20 -5.27 -12.21
CA SER A 402 28.99 -4.08 -11.37
C SER A 402 29.93 -4.16 -10.16
N ASN A 403 30.94 -3.28 -10.11
CA ASN A 403 31.67 -2.93 -8.90
C ASN A 403 31.82 -1.40 -8.87
N THR A 404 30.97 -0.76 -8.09
CA THR A 404 30.84 0.69 -7.91
C THR A 404 32.15 1.32 -7.40
N TYR A 405 32.77 2.18 -8.21
CA TYR A 405 33.76 3.19 -7.78
C TYR A 405 33.19 4.58 -8.06
N ALA A 406 33.15 5.45 -7.05
CA ALA A 406 32.78 6.85 -7.20
C ALA A 406 33.98 7.68 -7.67
N PRO A 407 33.83 8.64 -8.60
CA PRO A 407 34.92 9.55 -8.95
C PRO A 407 35.06 10.68 -7.92
N VAL A 408 36.31 10.99 -7.58
CA VAL A 408 36.73 12.15 -6.77
C VAL A 408 36.51 13.43 -7.59
N MET A 409 35.77 14.40 -7.04
CA MET A 409 35.56 15.72 -7.63
C MET A 409 36.75 16.66 -7.36
N PRO A 410 37.18 17.51 -8.31
CA PRO A 410 38.04 18.65 -8.01
C PRO A 410 37.21 19.82 -7.46
N ALA A 411 37.81 20.55 -6.52
CA ALA A 411 37.24 21.73 -5.89
C ALA A 411 37.20 22.92 -6.86
N THR A 412 36.02 23.45 -7.14
CA THR A 412 35.85 24.85 -7.55
C THR A 412 34.55 25.43 -7.02
N SER A 413 34.69 26.56 -6.33
CA SER A 413 33.67 27.37 -5.70
C SER A 413 32.83 28.16 -6.71
N SER A 414 31.50 27.96 -6.69
CA SER A 414 30.53 29.01 -7.04
C SER A 414 29.12 28.56 -6.64
N SER A 415 28.52 29.25 -5.67
CA SER A 415 27.15 29.07 -5.23
C SER A 415 26.14 29.50 -6.31
N PRO A 416 25.02 28.78 -6.49
CA PRO A 416 23.80 29.37 -7.01
C PRO A 416 22.77 29.56 -5.90
N SER A 417 22.29 30.80 -5.80
CA SER A 417 21.18 31.23 -4.94
C SER A 417 19.87 30.53 -5.32
N SER A 418 19.27 29.79 -4.39
CA SER A 418 17.95 29.20 -4.53
C SER A 418 16.82 30.24 -4.43
N PRO A 419 15.82 30.25 -5.32
CA PRO A 419 14.66 31.10 -5.18
C PRO A 419 13.70 30.53 -4.13
N ARG A 420 13.44 31.37 -3.13
CA ARG A 420 12.56 31.15 -1.98
C ARG A 420 11.10 31.11 -2.44
N THR A 421 10.38 30.05 -2.08
CA THR A 421 8.90 30.04 -2.05
C THR A 421 8.46 29.85 -0.62
N SER A 422 8.12 30.95 0.03
CA SER A 422 7.57 31.01 1.38
C SER A 422 6.05 31.03 1.33
N THR A 423 5.41 29.92 1.73
CA THR A 423 4.05 29.89 2.30
C THR A 423 3.82 28.56 3.06
N SER A 424 3.48 28.68 4.36
CA SER A 424 2.90 27.70 5.32
C SER A 424 3.55 26.32 5.63
N ARG A 425 4.88 26.14 5.57
CA ARG A 425 5.53 24.82 5.78
C ARG A 425 5.90 24.42 7.22
N THR A 426 5.82 25.29 8.21
CA THR A 426 6.45 25.06 9.53
C THR A 426 5.69 24.11 10.47
N ALA A 427 4.36 24.02 10.39
CA ALA A 427 3.58 23.16 11.30
C ALA A 427 3.68 21.67 10.91
N ALA A 428 3.48 21.35 9.63
CA ALA A 428 3.47 19.96 9.13
C ALA A 428 4.86 19.30 9.13
N GLN A 429 5.94 20.08 9.00
CA GLN A 429 7.31 19.56 9.12
C GLN A 429 7.61 19.16 10.57
N THR A 430 7.35 20.03 11.55
CA THR A 430 7.60 19.78 13.00
C THR A 430 6.92 18.50 13.53
N ASP A 431 5.85 18.02 12.90
CA ASP A 431 5.19 16.76 13.25
C ASP A 431 5.98 15.53 12.79
N LYS A 432 6.68 15.57 11.65
CA LYS A 432 7.37 14.41 11.05
C LYS A 432 8.56 13.97 11.91
N SER A 433 9.44 14.88 12.34
CA SER A 433 10.57 14.53 13.21
C SER A 433 10.09 13.92 14.54
N GLN A 434 9.00 14.44 15.12
CA GLN A 434 8.40 13.87 16.33
C GLN A 434 7.84 12.47 16.11
N ILE A 435 7.17 12.21 14.99
CA ILE A 435 6.65 10.88 14.62
C ILE A 435 7.80 9.88 14.52
N ILE A 436 8.87 10.23 13.81
CA ILE A 436 10.04 9.34 13.65
C ILE A 436 10.70 9.07 15.01
N ARG A 437 10.85 10.08 15.87
CA ARG A 437 11.39 9.88 17.23
C ARG A 437 10.53 8.94 18.07
N LYS A 438 9.20 9.08 18.03
CA LYS A 438 8.27 8.19 18.75
C LYS A 438 8.38 6.77 18.22
N ALA A 439 8.43 6.59 16.90
CA ALA A 439 8.60 5.29 16.28
C ALA A 439 9.93 4.62 16.67
N LEU A 440 11.05 5.35 16.63
CA LEU A 440 12.35 4.89 17.08
C LEU A 440 12.35 4.48 18.55
N ALA A 441 11.67 5.23 19.42
CA ALA A 441 11.54 4.87 20.83
C ALA A 441 10.83 3.52 21.00
N THR A 442 9.69 3.32 20.32
CA THR A 442 8.95 2.04 20.35
C THR A 442 9.78 0.88 19.80
N LEU A 443 10.50 1.07 18.69
CA LEU A 443 11.37 0.05 18.11
C LEU A 443 12.53 -0.32 19.04
N ARG A 444 13.15 0.66 19.72
CA ARG A 444 14.23 0.41 20.70
C ARG A 444 13.73 -0.37 21.92
N ASP A 445 12.54 -0.04 22.42
CA ASP A 445 11.93 -0.79 23.53
C ASP A 445 11.60 -2.22 23.12
N TYR A 446 11.03 -2.42 21.92
CA TYR A 446 10.79 -3.75 21.39
C TYR A 446 12.09 -4.54 21.17
N THR A 447 13.14 -3.89 20.68
CA THR A 447 14.46 -4.51 20.47
C THR A 447 15.00 -5.10 21.77
N ARG A 448 14.88 -4.39 22.90
CA ARG A 448 15.29 -4.91 24.22
C ARG A 448 14.48 -6.14 24.62
N ILE A 449 13.19 -6.15 24.32
CA ILE A 449 12.28 -7.26 24.61
C ILE A 449 12.62 -8.48 23.75
N SER A 450 12.80 -8.30 22.43
CA SER A 450 13.24 -9.34 21.49
C SER A 450 14.57 -9.96 21.93
N GLN A 451 15.57 -9.13 22.27
CA GLN A 451 16.86 -9.61 22.76
C GLN A 451 16.75 -10.44 24.06
N LYS A 452 15.88 -10.01 24.99
CA LYS A 452 15.63 -10.76 26.23
C LYS A 452 14.93 -12.09 25.93
N GLY A 453 13.94 -12.08 25.03
CA GLY A 453 13.24 -13.28 24.55
C GLY A 453 14.20 -14.30 23.93
N ALA A 454 15.02 -13.86 22.99
CA ALA A 454 16.03 -14.69 22.33
C ALA A 454 17.01 -15.31 23.34
N LYS A 455 17.53 -14.53 24.30
CA LYS A 455 18.40 -15.03 25.38
C LYS A 455 17.69 -16.05 26.26
N ASN A 456 16.42 -15.83 26.58
CA ASN A 456 15.64 -16.78 27.37
C ASN A 456 15.41 -18.10 26.62
N HIS A 457 15.12 -18.05 25.31
CA HIS A 457 14.99 -19.27 24.50
C HIS A 457 16.30 -20.05 24.44
N LEU A 458 17.44 -19.37 24.32
CA LEU A 458 18.75 -20.03 24.39
C LEU A 458 19.03 -20.66 25.76
N ARG A 459 18.60 -20.04 26.86
CA ARG A 459 18.69 -20.64 28.21
C ARG A 459 17.82 -21.90 28.31
N ILE A 460 16.59 -21.85 27.81
CA ILE A 460 15.68 -23.01 27.78
C ILE A 460 16.29 -24.13 26.94
N PHE A 461 16.88 -23.80 25.78
CA PHE A 461 17.60 -24.77 24.95
C PHE A 461 18.72 -25.48 25.73
N VAL A 462 19.56 -24.73 26.46
CA VAL A 462 20.63 -25.34 27.29
C VAL A 462 20.05 -26.27 28.36
N VAL A 463 18.95 -25.88 29.03
CA VAL A 463 18.27 -26.73 30.01
C VAL A 463 17.73 -28.01 29.36
N ILE A 464 17.12 -27.92 28.18
CA ILE A 464 16.61 -29.08 27.43
C ILE A 464 17.75 -30.01 27.04
N VAL A 465 18.90 -29.49 26.60
CA VAL A 465 20.09 -30.29 26.27
C VAL A 465 20.59 -31.05 27.50
N LEU A 466 20.68 -30.39 28.66
CA LEU A 466 21.08 -31.04 29.91
C LEU A 466 20.06 -32.12 30.35
N ALA A 467 18.76 -31.84 30.20
CA ALA A 467 17.71 -32.82 30.47
C ALA A 467 17.79 -34.02 29.51
N LEU A 468 18.09 -33.81 28.24
CA LEU A 468 18.23 -34.86 27.23
C LEU A 468 19.46 -35.74 27.49
N ILE A 469 20.57 -35.15 27.95
CA ILE A 469 21.73 -35.91 28.45
C ILE A 469 21.33 -36.75 29.66
N GLY A 470 20.61 -36.17 30.62
CA GLY A 470 20.10 -36.88 31.80
C GLY A 470 19.14 -38.03 31.44
N LEU A 471 18.24 -37.84 30.48
CA LEU A 471 17.35 -38.87 29.95
C LEU A 471 18.13 -40.00 29.26
N THR A 472 19.16 -39.67 28.48
CA THR A 472 19.98 -40.66 27.75
C THR A 472 20.80 -41.51 28.72
N ILE A 473 21.40 -40.88 29.73
CA ILE A 473 22.11 -41.60 30.79
C ILE A 473 21.09 -42.43 31.56
N GLY A 474 19.98 -41.84 32.02
CA GLY A 474 18.96 -42.52 32.81
C GLY A 474 18.32 -43.73 32.10
N SER A 475 18.12 -43.67 30.78
CA SER A 475 17.57 -44.79 30.01
C SER A 475 18.49 -46.01 30.02
N ALA A 476 19.81 -45.82 30.09
CA ALA A 476 20.78 -46.91 30.16
C ALA A 476 20.69 -47.71 31.47
N TRP A 477 20.14 -47.11 32.53
CA TRP A 477 20.01 -47.73 33.86
C TRP A 477 18.57 -48.10 34.22
N GLN A 478 17.62 -48.07 33.27
CA GLN A 478 16.21 -48.39 33.52
C GLN A 478 15.92 -49.89 33.31
N PRO A 479 15.71 -50.69 34.39
CA PRO A 479 15.53 -52.14 34.29
C PRO A 479 14.16 -52.57 33.74
N LYS A 480 13.15 -51.70 33.81
CA LYS A 480 11.79 -52.01 33.34
C LYS A 480 11.68 -51.75 31.84
N SER A 481 11.72 -52.82 31.04
CA SER A 481 11.63 -52.75 29.57
C SER A 481 10.41 -52.02 29.05
N TRP A 482 9.27 -52.10 29.75
CA TRP A 482 8.03 -51.40 29.37
C TRP A 482 8.12 -49.87 29.50
N ILE A 483 9.11 -49.34 30.24
CA ILE A 483 9.34 -47.89 30.39
C ILE A 483 10.21 -47.32 29.26
N GLN A 484 10.99 -48.16 28.56
CA GLN A 484 11.90 -47.72 27.48
C GLN A 484 11.20 -46.92 26.36
N PRO A 485 10.01 -47.29 25.87
CA PRO A 485 9.29 -46.47 24.88
C PRO A 485 8.96 -45.06 25.37
N ILE A 486 8.74 -44.88 26.68
CA ILE A 486 8.46 -43.56 27.26
C ILE A 486 9.72 -42.68 27.18
N PHE A 487 10.90 -43.22 27.47
CA PHE A 487 12.17 -42.48 27.31
C PHE A 487 12.42 -42.06 25.86
N THR A 488 12.13 -42.94 24.90
CA THR A 488 12.26 -42.60 23.46
C THR A 488 11.30 -41.48 23.05
N LEU A 489 10.03 -41.55 23.49
CA LEU A 489 9.04 -40.50 23.21
C LEU A 489 9.42 -39.17 23.85
N LEU A 490 9.84 -39.18 25.12
CA LEU A 490 10.31 -37.99 25.83
C LEU A 490 11.58 -37.42 25.19
N GLY A 491 12.54 -38.26 24.80
CA GLY A 491 13.74 -37.86 24.08
C GLY A 491 13.42 -37.20 22.75
N GLY A 492 12.49 -37.76 21.97
CA GLY A 492 12.00 -37.17 20.73
C GLY A 492 11.33 -35.81 20.94
N ALA A 493 10.46 -35.70 21.95
CA ALA A 493 9.79 -34.45 22.31
C ALA A 493 10.80 -33.37 22.78
N CYS A 494 11.76 -33.73 23.64
CA CYS A 494 12.84 -32.85 24.07
C CYS A 494 13.73 -32.43 22.88
N GLY A 495 14.04 -33.33 21.95
CA GLY A 495 14.78 -33.02 20.74
C GLY A 495 14.07 -31.99 19.86
N ALA A 496 12.77 -32.20 19.61
CA ALA A 496 11.94 -31.26 18.83
C ALA A 496 11.81 -29.89 19.53
N ALA A 497 11.61 -29.87 20.85
CA ALA A 497 11.57 -28.64 21.64
C ALA A 497 12.92 -27.93 21.62
N GLY A 498 14.03 -28.65 21.80
CA GLY A 498 15.38 -28.12 21.76
C GLY A 498 15.71 -27.48 20.40
N ALA A 499 15.39 -28.17 19.30
CA ALA A 499 15.56 -27.62 17.95
C ALA A 499 14.76 -26.31 17.75
N THR A 500 13.51 -26.29 18.23
CA THR A 500 12.65 -25.10 18.18
C THR A 500 13.22 -23.92 18.97
N PHE A 501 13.67 -24.15 20.21
CA PHE A 501 14.25 -23.08 21.04
C PHE A 501 15.63 -22.61 20.56
N LEU A 502 16.43 -23.50 19.96
CA LEU A 502 17.66 -23.11 19.28
C LEU A 502 17.38 -22.23 18.07
N TYR A 503 16.44 -22.64 17.21
CA TYR A 503 16.06 -21.88 16.03
C TYR A 503 15.52 -20.49 16.42
N THR A 504 14.55 -20.44 17.33
CA THR A 504 13.92 -19.19 17.75
C THR A 504 14.87 -18.28 18.55
N GLY A 505 15.74 -18.85 19.39
CA GLY A 505 16.69 -18.09 20.20
C GLY A 505 17.94 -17.62 19.44
N PHE A 506 18.42 -18.39 18.47
CA PHE A 506 19.65 -18.07 17.72
C PHE A 506 19.36 -17.50 16.33
N VAL A 507 18.78 -18.31 15.44
CA VAL A 507 18.62 -17.96 14.02
C VAL A 507 17.60 -16.85 13.88
N TRP A 508 16.40 -17.05 14.40
CA TRP A 508 15.35 -16.03 14.39
C TRP A 508 15.75 -14.82 15.22
N GLY A 509 16.26 -15.03 16.45
CA GLY A 509 16.65 -13.92 17.33
C GLY A 509 17.69 -12.99 16.69
N LYS A 510 18.67 -13.52 15.94
CA LYS A 510 19.63 -12.70 15.19
C LYS A 510 19.01 -12.03 13.97
N TRP A 511 18.14 -12.74 13.25
CA TRP A 511 17.47 -12.20 12.08
C TRP A 511 16.54 -11.03 12.47
N GLU A 512 15.67 -11.24 13.45
CA GLU A 512 14.75 -10.22 13.96
C GLU A 512 15.51 -8.99 14.46
N LEU A 513 16.60 -9.19 15.21
CA LEU A 513 17.43 -8.08 15.67
C LEU A 513 18.07 -7.32 14.50
N GLY A 514 18.59 -8.02 13.49
CA GLY A 514 19.16 -7.39 12.30
C GLY A 514 18.14 -6.54 11.54
N LEU A 515 16.92 -7.03 11.36
CA LEU A 515 15.83 -6.29 10.71
C LEU A 515 15.42 -5.04 11.48
N LEU A 516 15.31 -5.16 12.82
CA LEU A 516 15.01 -4.02 13.68
C LEU A 516 16.12 -2.97 13.60
N THR A 517 17.38 -3.40 13.62
CA THR A 517 18.54 -2.51 13.46
C THR A 517 18.50 -1.77 12.12
N GLU A 518 18.34 -2.48 11.00
CA GLU A 518 18.27 -1.88 9.67
C GLU A 518 17.15 -0.83 9.58
N THR A 519 15.95 -1.19 10.04
CA THR A 519 14.79 -0.28 10.05
C THR A 519 15.07 0.96 10.90
N MET A 520 15.69 0.79 12.08
CA MET A 520 16.05 1.93 12.93
C MET A 520 17.13 2.81 12.30
N GLU A 521 18.14 2.23 11.65
CA GLU A 521 19.20 2.98 10.97
C GLU A 521 18.66 3.81 9.80
N GLU A 522 17.75 3.24 8.99
CA GLU A 522 17.03 3.98 7.96
C GLU A 522 16.22 5.16 8.54
N MET A 523 15.49 4.91 9.63
CA MET A 523 14.69 5.94 10.32
C MET A 523 15.57 7.03 10.92
N GLU A 524 16.72 6.69 11.48
CA GLU A 524 17.69 7.65 12.00
C GLU A 524 18.32 8.50 10.89
N LEU A 525 18.59 7.92 9.73
CA LEU A 525 19.06 8.64 8.56
C LEU A 525 18.03 9.65 8.07
N GLU A 526 16.77 9.23 7.90
CA GLU A 526 15.69 10.14 7.51
C GLU A 526 15.44 11.22 8.58
N LEU A 527 15.52 10.88 9.87
CA LEU A 527 15.37 11.86 10.95
C LEU A 527 16.41 12.99 10.83
N ARG A 528 17.67 12.67 10.52
CA ARG A 528 18.72 13.68 10.32
C ARG A 528 18.40 14.58 9.14
N VAL A 529 17.91 14.02 8.03
CA VAL A 529 17.50 14.79 6.85
C VAL A 529 16.37 15.75 7.20
N VAL A 530 15.33 15.24 7.85
CA VAL A 530 14.15 16.02 8.26
C VAL A 530 14.53 17.12 9.26
N GLU A 531 15.38 16.84 10.24
CA GLU A 531 15.89 17.84 11.18
C GLU A 531 16.73 18.93 10.49
N MET A 532 17.46 18.59 9.43
CA MET A 532 18.19 19.58 8.62
C MET A 532 17.23 20.48 7.82
N GLU A 533 16.14 19.92 7.31
CA GLU A 533 15.09 20.67 6.61
C GLU A 533 14.25 21.56 7.55
N GLU A 534 14.07 21.13 8.81
CA GLU A 534 13.30 21.83 9.84
C GLU A 534 14.06 22.98 10.52
N ARG A 535 15.41 22.98 10.47
CA ARG A 535 16.18 24.06 11.11
C ARG A 535 15.85 25.40 10.46
N PRO A 536 15.46 26.42 11.25
CA PRO A 536 15.31 27.76 10.73
C PRO A 536 16.67 28.25 10.22
N ALA A 537 16.69 28.69 8.95
CA ALA A 537 17.86 29.30 8.32
C ALA A 537 18.22 30.65 8.95
#